data_AF-A0A564W7V2-F1
#
_entry.id   AF-A0A564W7V2-F1
#
_cell.length_a   1.000
_cell.length_b   1.000
_cell.length_c   1.000
_cell.angle_alpha   90.00
_cell.angle_beta   90.00
_cell.angle_gamma   90.00
#
_symmetry.space_group_name_H-M   'P 1'
#
loop_
_entity.id
_entity.type
_entity.pdbx_description
1 polymer ?
#
loop_
_entity_poly.entity_id
_entity_poly.type
_entity_poly.pdbx_seq_one_letter_code
_entity_poly.pdbx_strand_id
1 'polypeptide(L)'
;MAQRRTKIEVINEKISKVDSKIAACTERIAALEDEKNALAAQLDEIRKAEKKAKEAAELKRLLKLMQKKDISVEDLEAMISRES
;
A
#
# COMPACT_ATOMS: atom_id res chain seq x y z
N MET A 1 17.30 -7.02 59.07
CA MET A 1 16.93 -8.39 58.63
C MET A 1 16.11 -8.26 57.35
N ALA A 2 16.60 -8.74 56.21
CA ALA A 2 15.86 -8.69 54.95
C ALA A 2 14.78 -9.78 54.94
N GLN A 3 13.51 -9.41 54.77
CA GLN A 3 12.40 -10.36 54.69
C GLN A 3 12.51 -11.17 53.39
N ARG A 4 12.60 -12.49 53.52
CA ARG A 4 12.77 -13.39 52.38
C ARG A 4 11.42 -13.57 51.69
N ARG A 5 11.35 -13.17 50.42
CA ARG A 5 10.12 -13.30 49.61
C ARG A 5 9.71 -14.75 49.43
N THR A 6 8.40 -14.99 49.37
CA THR A 6 7.84 -16.31 49.09
C THR A 6 7.99 -16.66 47.61
N LYS A 7 7.97 -17.96 47.28
CA LYS A 7 7.99 -18.41 45.87
C LYS A 7 6.79 -17.86 45.09
N ILE A 8 5.63 -17.72 45.74
CA ILE A 8 4.39 -17.20 45.14
C ILE A 8 4.58 -15.73 44.75
N GLU A 9 5.12 -14.90 45.65
CA GLU A 9 5.41 -13.48 45.36
C GLU A 9 6.32 -13.33 44.14
N VAL A 10 7.39 -14.13 44.07
CA VAL A 10 8.34 -14.09 42.96
C VAL A 10 7.70 -14.50 41.64
N ILE A 11 6.79 -15.49 41.66
CA ILE A 11 6.07 -15.94 40.46
C ILE A 11 5.08 -14.87 40.01
N ASN A 12 4.29 -14.29 40.92
CA ASN A 12 3.32 -13.25 40.60
C ASN A 12 4.00 -12.00 40.01
N GLU A 13 5.17 -11.61 40.55
CA GLU A 13 5.95 -10.50 39.98
C GLU A 13 6.43 -10.80 38.55
N LYS A 14 6.85 -12.05 38.27
CA LYS A 14 7.23 -12.47 36.92
C LYS A 14 6.04 -12.47 35.96
N ILE A 15 4.88 -12.96 36.40
CA ILE A 15 3.64 -12.95 35.61
C ILE A 15 3.28 -11.51 35.24
N SER A 16 3.21 -10.61 36.21
CA SER A 16 2.89 -9.20 35.98
C SER A 16 3.86 -8.51 34.99
N LYS A 17 5.16 -8.84 35.06
CA LYS A 17 6.16 -8.36 34.09
C LYS A 17 5.94 -8.91 32.69
N VAL A 18 5.56 -10.18 32.57
CA VAL A 18 5.24 -10.79 31.28
C VAL A 18 3.96 -10.19 30.70
N ASP A 19 2.91 -10.03 31.51
CA ASP A 19 1.64 -9.42 31.08
C ASP A 19 1.86 -7.99 30.56
N SER A 20 2.68 -7.20 31.27
CA SER A 20 3.04 -5.84 30.83
C SER A 20 3.75 -5.84 29.48
N LYS A 21 4.61 -6.83 29.22
CA LYS A 21 5.29 -6.98 27.92
C LYS A 21 4.34 -7.43 26.83
N ILE A 22 3.39 -8.32 27.15
CA ILE A 22 2.37 -8.77 26.21
C ILE A 22 1.52 -7.57 25.79
N ALA A 23 1.03 -6.77 26.74
CA ALA A 23 0.24 -5.56 26.46
C ALA A 23 1.00 -4.59 25.53
N ALA A 24 2.25 -4.28 25.85
CA ALA A 24 3.08 -3.40 25.02
C ALA A 24 3.32 -3.97 23.60
N CYS A 25 3.52 -5.28 23.48
CA CYS A 25 3.66 -5.93 22.17
C CYS A 25 2.34 -5.90 21.38
N THR A 26 1.20 -6.12 22.04
CA THR A 26 -0.12 -6.06 21.40
C THR A 26 -0.42 -4.66 20.85
N GLU A 27 -0.14 -3.62 21.62
CA GLU A 27 -0.29 -2.23 21.16
C GLU A 27 0.61 -1.93 19.95
N ARG A 28 1.85 -2.41 19.99
CA ARG A 28 2.80 -2.25 18.89
C ARG A 28 2.36 -2.99 17.63
N ILE A 29 1.74 -4.18 17.77
CA ILE A 29 1.20 -4.92 16.63
C ILE A 29 0.06 -4.13 15.98
N ALA A 30 -0.89 -3.62 16.77
CA ALA A 30 -2.00 -2.82 16.25
C ALA A 30 -1.50 -1.59 15.48
N ALA A 31 -0.54 -0.85 16.04
CA ALA A 31 0.04 0.32 15.37
C ALA A 31 0.74 -0.02 14.04
N LEU A 32 1.44 -1.16 13.97
CA LEU A 32 2.09 -1.63 12.74
C LEU A 32 1.07 -2.12 11.70
N GLU A 33 -0.05 -2.70 12.12
CA GLU A 33 -1.15 -3.08 11.24
C GLU A 33 -1.81 -1.86 10.61
N ASP A 34 -2.04 -0.80 11.41
CA ASP A 34 -2.56 0.47 10.91
C ASP A 34 -1.60 1.14 9.92
N GLU A 35 -0.30 1.18 10.24
CA GLU A 35 0.73 1.70 9.34
C GLU A 35 0.78 0.92 8.01
N LYS A 36 0.74 -0.41 8.08
CA LYS A 36 0.70 -1.28 6.90
C LYS A 36 -0.52 -0.97 6.02
N ASN A 37 -1.68 -0.78 6.62
CA ASN A 37 -2.91 -0.46 5.89
C ASN A 37 -2.84 0.93 5.22
N ALA A 38 -2.28 1.93 5.92
CA ALA A 38 -2.06 3.26 5.37
C ALA A 38 -1.09 3.23 4.18
N LEU A 39 0.02 2.49 4.29
CA LEU A 39 1.00 2.33 3.21
C LEU A 39 0.40 1.60 2.00
N ALA A 40 -0.45 0.59 2.22
CA ALA A 40 -1.13 -0.11 1.14
C ALA A 40 -2.05 0.83 0.34
N ALA A 41 -2.81 1.70 1.03
CA ALA A 41 -3.66 2.69 0.37
C ALA A 41 -2.84 3.68 -0.47
N GLN A 42 -1.72 4.18 0.06
CA GLN A 42 -0.81 5.07 -0.69
C GLN A 42 -0.22 4.39 -1.93
N LEU A 43 0.15 3.11 -1.82
CA LEU A 43 0.67 2.35 -2.95
C LEU A 43 -0.36 2.23 -4.08
N ASP A 44 -1.62 2.00 -3.74
CA ASP A 44 -2.71 1.91 -4.73
C ASP A 44 -2.98 3.24 -5.43
N GLU A 45 -2.87 4.36 -4.72
CA GLU A 45 -2.96 5.70 -5.32
C GLU A 45 -1.81 5.96 -6.30
N ILE A 46 -0.58 5.61 -5.90
CA ILE A 46 0.60 5.74 -6.78
C ILE A 46 0.44 4.89 -8.03
N ARG A 47 -0.03 3.64 -7.90
CA ARG A 47 -0.27 2.76 -9.06
C ARG A 47 -1.34 3.32 -9.99
N LYS A 48 -2.41 3.91 -9.46
CA LYS A 48 -3.43 4.61 -10.27
C LYS A 48 -2.84 5.81 -11.00
N ALA A 49 -2.01 6.61 -10.33
CA ALA A 49 -1.35 7.75 -10.95
C ALA A 49 -0.35 7.31 -12.04
N GLU A 50 0.41 6.24 -11.80
CA GLU A 50 1.35 5.67 -12.77
C GLU A 50 0.61 5.16 -14.02
N LYS A 51 -0.51 4.46 -13.84
CA LYS A 51 -1.33 3.98 -14.97
C LYS A 51 -1.82 5.15 -15.83
N LYS A 52 -2.39 6.19 -15.20
CA LYS A 52 -2.83 7.40 -15.90
C LYS A 52 -1.70 8.10 -16.64
N ALA A 53 -0.52 8.17 -16.03
CA ALA A 53 0.66 8.78 -16.65
C ALA A 53 1.13 7.99 -17.88
N LYS A 54 1.10 6.65 -17.82
CA LYS A 54 1.41 5.78 -18.97
C LYS A 54 0.40 5.96 -20.10
N GLU A 55 -0.90 5.90 -19.80
CA GLU A 55 -1.96 6.13 -20.78
C GLU A 55 -1.82 7.52 -21.45
N ALA A 56 -1.55 8.56 -20.67
CA ALA A 56 -1.33 9.91 -21.21
C ALA A 56 -0.07 10.00 -22.10
N ALA A 57 1.00 9.31 -21.74
CA ALA A 57 2.22 9.27 -22.54
C ALA A 57 2.00 8.52 -23.87
N GLU A 58 1.26 7.41 -23.84
CA GLU A 58 0.89 6.64 -25.03
C GLU A 58 -0.02 7.45 -25.95
N LEU A 59 -1.06 8.09 -25.42
CA LEU A 59 -1.94 8.99 -26.19
C LEU A 59 -1.15 10.14 -26.83
N LYS A 60 -0.24 10.77 -26.09
CA LYS A 60 0.63 11.82 -26.63
C LYS A 60 1.53 11.31 -27.75
N ARG A 61 2.01 10.08 -27.65
CA ARG A 61 2.80 9.44 -28.71
C ARG A 61 1.95 9.13 -29.94
N LEU A 62 0.73 8.63 -29.76
CA LEU A 62 -0.22 8.36 -30.84
C LEU A 62 -0.58 9.64 -31.59
N LEU A 63 -0.91 10.72 -30.87
CA LEU A 63 -1.21 12.03 -31.47
C LEU A 63 -0.08 12.54 -32.36
N LYS A 64 1.19 12.42 -31.91
CA LYS A 64 2.34 12.79 -32.72
C LYS A 64 2.46 11.94 -34.00
N LEU A 65 2.12 10.66 -33.94
CA LEU A 65 2.14 9.78 -35.10
C LEU A 65 1.01 10.12 -36.08
N MET A 66 -0.19 10.38 -35.58
CA MET A 66 -1.34 10.80 -36.38
C MET A 66 -1.03 12.11 -37.12
N GLN A 67 -0.49 13.12 -36.43
CA GLN A 67 -0.05 14.38 -37.04
C GLN A 67 1.02 14.16 -38.11
N LYS A 68 1.98 13.26 -37.88
CA LYS A 68 3.03 12.94 -38.86
C LYS A 68 2.48 12.23 -40.10
N LYS A 69 1.38 11.50 -39.94
CA LYS A 69 0.77 10.68 -41.00
C LYS A 69 -0.44 11.35 -41.66
N ASP A 70 -0.83 12.53 -41.19
CA ASP A 70 -2.03 13.24 -41.61
C ASP A 70 -3.28 12.36 -41.52
N ILE A 71 -3.41 11.64 -40.41
CA ILE A 71 -4.52 10.73 -40.12
C ILE A 71 -5.45 11.41 -39.11
N SER A 72 -6.73 11.53 -39.46
CA SER A 72 -7.76 12.06 -38.55
C SER A 72 -8.23 11.01 -37.54
N VAL A 73 -9.02 11.43 -36.55
CA VAL A 73 -9.63 10.51 -35.59
C VAL A 73 -10.64 9.62 -36.31
N GLU A 74 -11.41 10.18 -37.23
CA GLU A 74 -12.39 9.50 -38.07
C GLU A 74 -11.75 8.42 -38.94
N ASP A 75 -10.56 8.71 -39.51
CA ASP A 75 -9.78 7.71 -40.26
C ASP A 75 -9.35 6.54 -39.36
N LEU A 76 -8.91 6.84 -38.13
CA LEU A 76 -8.50 5.83 -37.16
C LEU A 76 -9.69 4.96 -36.73
N GLU A 77 -10.84 5.56 -36.46
CA GLU A 77 -12.09 4.87 -36.14
C GLU A 77 -12.54 3.97 -37.29
N ALA A 78 -12.44 4.46 -38.52
CA ALA A 78 -12.76 3.69 -39.72
C ALA A 78 -11.79 2.51 -39.93
N MET A 79 -10.50 2.65 -39.59
CA MET A 79 -9.53 1.55 -39.64
C MET A 79 -9.84 0.47 -38.60
N ILE A 80 -10.08 0.85 -37.35
CA ILE A 80 -10.42 -0.09 -36.26
C ILE A 80 -11.71 -0.83 -36.57
N SER A 81 -12.73 -0.12 -37.07
CA SER A 81 -14.04 -0.69 -37.41
C SER A 81 -14.01 -1.66 -38.60
N ARG A 82 -12.96 -1.63 -39.44
CA ARG A 82 -12.76 -2.57 -40.55
C ARG A 82 -12.03 -3.85 -40.15
N GLU A 83 -11.30 -3.82 -39.02
CA GLU A 83 -10.59 -4.96 -38.45
C GLU A 83 -11.40 -5.71 -37.38
N SER A 84 -12.56 -5.17 -37.00
CA SER A 84 -13.53 -5.76 -36.05
C SER A 84 -14.51 -6.69 -36.75
#